data_AF-A0A670YKF7-F1
#
_entry.id   AF-A0A670YKF7-F1
#
_cell.length_a   1.000
_cell.length_b   1.000
_cell.length_c   1.000
_cell.angle_alpha   90.00
_cell.angle_beta   90.00
_cell.angle_gamma   90.00
#
_symmetry.space_group_name_H-M   'P 1'
#
loop_
_entity.id
_entity.type
_entity.pdbx_description
1 polymer ?
#
loop_
_entity_poly.entity_id
_entity_poly.type
_entity_poly.pdbx_seq_one_letter_code
_entity_poly.pdbx_strand_id
1 'polypeptide(L)'
;MSSSAAKQRSSKNSGNPEKGAHSNQPDDVAKKPSPPPQPPAHSKGSKGGSPPSGGGKAASFCSCGAILNFLLSATFLAAAAASGYFIHHLLGEVNQISLRQESCTRQREELTRSFEDAVQKMQSLQSALGGFELTLKNAQQKQEITEKTVRQGASEINRIGEVLQKLQNEILKDLSDGIHVVKDTRERDFTSLENTVEERLTELTKSINDNIAEFTHIQKQSQDEINEVKKKVASLGETETYKHDLQILKGTVDEMQRSLKANGKSIETLQSALDLMESDVLSEVKALLSLKQEHEKFKEVADTEHLSLQALEEKVLKAEESLSHLPLELKKLSDDLMHIKSSGGIEDSYAFSKDDIESLQKSNKELESRLRSVEENVQAPTSSFAQSTEGTEPSIFKYDTKLAALEEGLGSIQSTIENDIQSLTDTVRSLGEAQLSIYGDVDELRRSLNDLPNNADALDHIQKQVLALLDQEKSSVNVGQSGDNKAELSSVKDSVDEVRSSLGQVESDLKMLRTAVDSLVAYSVKIETNENNVQTMKDSLDDIRNDLDRLFVKMEDIHDIV
;
A
#
# COMPACT_ATOMS: atom_id res chain seq x y z
N MET A 1 30.66 31.23 -5.14
CA MET A 1 31.16 29.96 -5.72
C MET A 1 30.17 28.86 -5.33
N SER A 2 29.69 27.94 -6.15
CA SER A 2 29.57 27.89 -7.62
C SER A 2 28.53 26.81 -8.02
N SER A 3 27.76 27.08 -9.08
CA SER A 3 27.17 26.12 -10.04
C SER A 3 26.19 25.01 -9.62
N SER A 4 24.93 25.25 -9.99
CA SER A 4 23.97 24.38 -10.71
C SER A 4 24.48 23.07 -11.36
N ALA A 5 23.61 22.04 -11.45
CA ALA A 5 22.84 21.70 -12.68
C ALA A 5 22.31 20.24 -12.76
N ALA A 6 21.02 20.08 -13.09
CA ALA A 6 20.44 18.86 -13.70
C ALA A 6 19.26 19.29 -14.60
N LYS A 7 19.49 19.66 -15.86
CA LYS A 7 19.63 18.83 -17.08
C LYS A 7 18.27 18.45 -17.69
N GLN A 8 17.91 19.18 -18.76
CA GLN A 8 16.71 19.02 -19.58
C GLN A 8 17.09 18.96 -21.07
N ARG A 9 16.23 18.37 -21.92
CA ARG A 9 16.34 18.18 -23.40
C ARG A 9 17.37 17.09 -23.83
N SER A 10 17.21 16.38 -24.96
CA SER A 10 16.32 16.61 -26.12
C SER A 10 15.94 15.32 -26.90
N SER A 11 14.71 15.31 -27.44
CA SER A 11 14.28 14.79 -28.76
C SER A 11 14.79 13.44 -29.34
N LYS A 12 13.85 12.62 -29.83
CA LYS A 12 13.61 12.51 -31.29
C LYS A 12 12.20 12.00 -31.65
N ASN A 13 11.75 12.39 -32.84
CA ASN A 13 10.44 12.09 -33.43
C ASN A 13 10.66 11.29 -34.73
N SER A 14 9.94 10.18 -34.94
CA SER A 14 9.61 9.62 -36.28
C SER A 14 8.90 8.26 -36.22
N GLY A 15 7.90 8.05 -37.09
CA GLY A 15 7.69 6.76 -37.75
C GLY A 15 6.59 5.84 -37.19
N ASN A 16 5.46 5.79 -37.91
CA ASN A 16 4.41 4.77 -37.84
C ASN A 16 4.48 3.92 -39.15
N PRO A 17 3.61 2.91 -39.37
CA PRO A 17 3.40 1.64 -38.67
C PRO A 17 4.01 0.44 -39.43
N GLU A 18 4.17 -0.72 -38.77
CA GLU A 18 4.42 -2.00 -39.48
C GLU A 18 3.21 -2.95 -39.48
N LYS A 19 3.19 -3.86 -40.46
CA LYS A 19 2.04 -4.65 -40.88
C LYS A 19 2.51 -6.04 -41.34
N GLY A 20 2.03 -7.11 -40.72
CA GLY A 20 2.26 -8.50 -41.18
C GLY A 20 2.22 -9.56 -40.05
N ALA A 21 1.85 -10.82 -40.29
CA ALA A 21 1.34 -11.40 -41.54
C ALA A 21 0.63 -12.77 -41.40
N HIS A 22 -0.25 -13.04 -42.39
CA HIS A 22 -0.65 -14.33 -43.01
C HIS A 22 -1.35 -15.49 -42.26
N SER A 23 -2.60 -15.75 -42.66
CA SER A 23 -3.17 -17.03 -43.15
C SER A 23 -4.68 -16.85 -43.48
N ASN A 24 -5.34 -17.38 -44.53
CA ASN A 24 -4.94 -17.90 -45.86
C ASN A 24 -6.13 -17.85 -46.86
N GLN A 25 -6.01 -18.48 -48.04
CA GLN A 25 -6.96 -18.56 -49.19
C GLN A 25 -7.47 -20.01 -49.41
N PRO A 26 -8.27 -20.34 -50.46
CA PRO A 26 -9.44 -19.68 -51.09
C PRO A 26 -10.59 -20.68 -51.41
N ASP A 27 -11.67 -20.25 -52.08
CA ASP A 27 -12.18 -20.99 -53.27
C ASP A 27 -13.14 -20.14 -54.14
N ASP A 28 -13.06 -20.32 -55.47
CA ASP A 28 -13.92 -19.68 -56.48
C ASP A 28 -14.07 -20.63 -57.68
N VAL A 29 -15.31 -21.00 -58.05
CA VAL A 29 -15.60 -21.79 -59.25
C VAL A 29 -16.90 -21.32 -59.91
N ALA A 30 -16.76 -20.71 -61.09
CA ALA A 30 -17.87 -20.42 -61.99
C ALA A 30 -18.26 -21.64 -62.85
N LYS A 31 -19.57 -21.77 -63.20
CA LYS A 31 -19.99 -22.21 -64.55
C LYS A 31 -21.48 -21.99 -64.85
N LYS A 32 -21.72 -21.40 -66.02
CA LYS A 32 -22.98 -21.37 -66.79
C LYS A 32 -23.24 -22.78 -67.38
N PRO A 33 -24.50 -23.14 -67.76
CA PRO A 33 -24.92 -22.87 -69.14
C PRO A 33 -26.43 -22.57 -69.34
N SER A 34 -26.80 -22.37 -70.61
CA SER A 34 -28.15 -22.20 -71.20
C SER A 34 -28.09 -22.77 -72.63
N PRO A 35 -29.15 -22.78 -73.48
CA PRO A 35 -30.60 -23.09 -73.35
C PRO A 35 -30.91 -24.27 -74.34
N PRO A 36 -31.90 -24.28 -75.28
CA PRO A 36 -33.35 -23.95 -75.31
C PRO A 36 -34.19 -25.27 -75.55
N PRO A 37 -35.48 -25.37 -76.01
CA PRO A 37 -36.13 -24.69 -77.17
C PRO A 37 -37.60 -24.18 -77.01
N GLN A 38 -37.97 -23.17 -77.81
CA GLN A 38 -39.31 -22.96 -78.40
C GLN A 38 -39.13 -23.02 -79.92
N PRO A 39 -40.03 -23.65 -80.73
CA PRO A 39 -41.26 -22.99 -81.22
C PRO A 39 -42.38 -24.06 -81.50
N PRO A 40 -43.38 -23.91 -82.43
CA PRO A 40 -43.99 -22.75 -83.09
C PRO A 40 -45.55 -22.69 -83.01
N ALA A 41 -46.16 -21.51 -83.25
CA ALA A 41 -47.49 -21.27 -83.88
C ALA A 41 -47.80 -19.75 -83.76
N HIS A 42 -48.15 -18.98 -84.81
CA HIS A 42 -49.32 -19.04 -85.70
C HIS A 42 -50.69 -19.01 -84.96
N SER A 43 -51.68 -18.19 -85.32
CA SER A 43 -51.75 -17.05 -86.25
C SER A 43 -53.13 -16.35 -86.15
N LYS A 44 -53.29 -15.22 -86.86
CA LYS A 44 -54.55 -14.62 -87.36
C LYS A 44 -55.49 -13.89 -86.39
N GLY A 45 -55.42 -12.57 -86.51
CA GLY A 45 -56.58 -11.66 -86.61
C GLY A 45 -56.09 -10.28 -87.05
N SER A 46 -56.76 -9.51 -87.90
CA SER A 46 -57.73 -9.84 -88.96
C SER A 46 -57.61 -8.75 -90.04
N LYS A 47 -57.70 -9.08 -91.33
CA LYS A 47 -57.76 -8.09 -92.43
C LYS A 47 -59.12 -8.17 -93.11
N GLY A 48 -59.90 -7.09 -92.98
CA GLY A 48 -61.10 -6.84 -93.80
C GLY A 48 -60.89 -5.55 -94.59
N GLY A 49 -61.06 -5.62 -95.92
CA GLY A 49 -60.81 -4.51 -96.85
C GLY A 49 -60.85 -5.02 -98.28
N SER A 50 -62.01 -4.85 -98.93
CA SER A 50 -62.41 -5.55 -100.16
C SER A 50 -61.72 -5.03 -101.44
N PRO A 51 -61.71 -5.82 -102.54
CA PRO A 51 -61.00 -5.50 -103.79
C PRO A 51 -61.85 -4.65 -104.75
N PRO A 52 -61.23 -4.18 -105.85
CA PRO A 52 -61.76 -4.60 -107.16
C PRO A 52 -60.68 -4.86 -108.23
N SER A 53 -60.85 -5.88 -109.07
CA SER A 53 -60.42 -5.90 -110.49
C SER A 53 -60.77 -7.22 -111.20
N GLY A 54 -61.12 -7.15 -112.49
CA GLY A 54 -61.24 -8.29 -113.42
C GLY A 54 -62.66 -8.47 -114.00
N GLY A 55 -62.90 -8.47 -115.32
CA GLY A 55 -62.03 -8.13 -116.45
C GLY A 55 -62.42 -8.84 -117.77
N GLY A 56 -62.64 -8.07 -118.86
CA GLY A 56 -62.86 -8.59 -120.23
C GLY A 56 -64.27 -9.14 -120.52
N LYS A 57 -64.77 -9.33 -121.76
CA LYS A 57 -64.28 -9.25 -123.16
C LYS A 57 -65.52 -9.06 -124.10
N ALA A 58 -65.48 -8.68 -125.39
CA ALA A 58 -64.52 -8.00 -126.29
C ALA A 58 -65.23 -7.71 -127.66
N ALA A 59 -64.51 -7.11 -128.64
CA ALA A 59 -64.89 -6.79 -130.04
C ALA A 59 -65.88 -5.62 -130.25
N SER A 60 -65.68 -4.60 -131.11
CA SER A 60 -64.88 -4.34 -132.35
C SER A 60 -65.66 -4.53 -133.67
N PHE A 61 -65.21 -3.80 -134.72
CA PHE A 61 -65.80 -3.54 -136.06
C PHE A 61 -66.95 -2.50 -136.06
N CYS A 62 -66.86 -1.26 -136.59
CA CYS A 62 -66.12 -0.61 -137.70
C CYS A 62 -66.75 -0.78 -139.10
N SER A 63 -67.29 0.30 -139.68
CA SER A 63 -67.09 0.70 -141.10
C SER A 63 -67.71 2.06 -141.44
N CYS A 64 -67.08 2.79 -142.37
CA CYS A 64 -67.40 4.15 -142.83
C CYS A 64 -68.48 4.22 -143.94
N GLY A 65 -69.01 5.43 -144.21
CA GLY A 65 -69.80 5.70 -145.43
C GLY A 65 -70.24 7.16 -145.63
N ALA A 66 -69.41 7.95 -146.32
CA ALA A 66 -69.66 9.21 -147.07
C ALA A 66 -70.91 10.08 -146.73
N ILE A 67 -70.75 11.33 -146.25
CA ILE A 67 -70.55 12.55 -147.09
C ILE A 67 -71.66 12.75 -148.13
N LEU A 68 -72.63 13.64 -147.83
CA LEU A 68 -73.36 14.55 -148.77
C LEU A 68 -74.55 15.21 -148.04
N ASN A 69 -74.38 16.43 -147.50
CA ASN A 69 -75.44 17.46 -147.37
C ASN A 69 -74.93 18.72 -146.63
N PHE A 70 -74.01 19.46 -147.27
CA PHE A 70 -73.61 20.80 -146.78
C PHE A 70 -73.78 21.91 -147.83
N LEU A 71 -74.46 21.67 -148.96
CA LEU A 71 -74.42 22.63 -150.08
C LEU A 71 -75.63 22.69 -151.03
N LEU A 72 -76.82 22.18 -150.66
CA LEU A 72 -78.01 22.32 -151.54
C LEU A 72 -79.39 22.28 -150.85
N SER A 73 -79.68 23.22 -149.95
CA SER A 73 -81.07 23.51 -149.50
C SER A 73 -81.25 24.97 -149.06
N ALA A 74 -80.69 25.90 -149.83
CA ALA A 74 -80.77 27.35 -149.58
C ALA A 74 -81.63 28.14 -150.59
N THR A 75 -82.11 27.51 -151.68
CA THR A 75 -82.84 28.21 -152.76
C THR A 75 -83.68 27.24 -153.63
N PHE A 76 -84.77 27.76 -154.23
CA PHE A 76 -85.83 27.07 -155.02
C PHE A 76 -86.69 26.05 -154.24
N LEU A 77 -87.94 26.30 -153.83
CA LEU A 77 -88.94 27.36 -154.09
C LEU A 77 -89.45 27.52 -155.55
N ALA A 78 -90.77 27.36 -155.72
CA ALA A 78 -91.63 27.76 -156.85
C ALA A 78 -91.54 26.99 -158.19
N ALA A 79 -92.41 25.96 -158.34
CA ALA A 79 -93.26 25.62 -159.51
C ALA A 79 -93.76 24.16 -159.33
N ALA A 80 -95.05 23.82 -159.14
CA ALA A 80 -96.25 24.04 -159.98
C ALA A 80 -96.24 23.22 -161.29
N ALA A 81 -97.33 22.64 -161.80
CA ALA A 81 -98.66 22.24 -161.26
C ALA A 81 -99.38 21.37 -162.34
N ALA A 82 -100.44 20.63 -161.97
CA ALA A 82 -101.53 20.03 -162.80
C ALA A 82 -101.29 19.73 -164.32
N SER A 83 -101.65 18.56 -164.88
CA SER A 83 -103.04 18.06 -164.98
C SER A 83 -103.10 16.74 -165.79
N GLY A 84 -104.25 16.04 -165.82
CA GLY A 84 -104.51 14.87 -166.68
C GLY A 84 -105.82 14.12 -166.36
N TYR A 85 -106.20 14.14 -165.08
CA TYR A 85 -107.55 14.09 -164.52
C TYR A 85 -108.50 12.88 -164.77
N PHE A 86 -108.88 12.49 -166.00
CA PHE A 86 -110.12 11.68 -166.19
C PHE A 86 -109.99 10.16 -166.36
N ILE A 87 -108.79 9.60 -166.61
CA ILE A 87 -108.58 8.14 -166.66
C ILE A 87 -108.62 7.52 -165.24
N HIS A 88 -108.63 8.36 -164.20
CA HIS A 88 -108.50 7.95 -162.80
C HIS A 88 -109.79 7.40 -162.14
N HIS A 89 -110.97 7.48 -162.77
CA HIS A 89 -112.22 7.24 -162.02
C HIS A 89 -112.79 5.81 -162.09
N LEU A 90 -112.70 5.07 -163.21
CA LEU A 90 -113.45 3.81 -163.39
C LEU A 90 -112.64 2.52 -163.22
N LEU A 91 -111.30 2.57 -163.13
CA LEU A 91 -110.47 1.37 -162.94
C LEU A 91 -110.20 1.05 -161.45
N GLY A 92 -110.67 1.89 -160.52
CA GLY A 92 -110.34 1.79 -159.09
C GLY A 92 -111.08 0.70 -158.31
N GLU A 93 -112.38 0.47 -158.59
CA GLU A 93 -113.22 -0.32 -157.67
C GLU A 93 -113.00 -1.84 -157.79
N VAL A 94 -112.62 -2.36 -158.95
CA VAL A 94 -112.48 -3.82 -159.17
C VAL A 94 -111.26 -4.41 -158.45
N ASN A 95 -110.20 -3.62 -158.22
CA ASN A 95 -108.96 -4.12 -157.62
C ASN A 95 -108.98 -4.14 -156.08
N GLN A 96 -109.94 -3.44 -155.44
CA GLN A 96 -109.95 -3.27 -153.98
C GLN A 96 -110.53 -4.49 -153.21
N ILE A 97 -111.25 -5.39 -153.90
CA ILE A 97 -111.95 -6.52 -153.28
C ILE A 97 -111.04 -7.76 -153.14
N SER A 98 -110.14 -8.02 -154.10
CA SER A 98 -109.25 -9.19 -154.07
C SER A 98 -108.22 -9.14 -152.93
N LEU A 99 -107.65 -7.95 -152.68
CA LEU A 99 -106.55 -7.74 -151.72
C LEU A 99 -106.95 -7.88 -150.25
N ARG A 100 -108.25 -7.93 -149.92
CA ARG A 100 -108.74 -8.03 -148.53
C ARG A 100 -108.81 -9.45 -147.97
N GLN A 101 -108.72 -10.48 -148.82
CA GLN A 101 -108.82 -11.88 -148.38
C GLN A 101 -107.46 -12.47 -147.96
N GLU A 102 -106.36 -11.98 -148.51
CA GLU A 102 -105.01 -12.51 -148.29
C GLU A 102 -104.35 -12.00 -147.00
N SER A 103 -104.82 -10.88 -146.44
CA SER A 103 -104.27 -10.28 -145.22
C SER A 103 -104.71 -10.96 -143.92
N CYS A 104 -105.82 -11.72 -143.93
CA CYS A 104 -106.37 -12.35 -142.73
C CYS A 104 -105.58 -13.60 -142.27
N THR A 105 -104.79 -14.22 -143.14
CA THR A 105 -104.09 -15.49 -142.82
C THR A 105 -102.74 -15.25 -142.12
N ARG A 106 -101.96 -14.24 -142.55
CA ARG A 106 -100.65 -13.91 -141.95
C ARG A 106 -100.73 -13.55 -140.47
N GLN A 107 -101.78 -12.85 -140.05
CA GLN A 107 -101.92 -12.36 -138.67
C GLN A 107 -102.07 -13.49 -137.62
N ARG A 108 -102.35 -14.73 -138.04
CA ARG A 108 -102.53 -15.88 -137.14
C ARG A 108 -101.24 -16.64 -136.82
N GLU A 109 -100.21 -16.55 -137.67
CA GLU A 109 -98.94 -17.25 -137.43
C GLU A 109 -98.02 -16.50 -136.45
N GLU A 110 -98.03 -15.16 -136.47
CA GLU A 110 -97.25 -14.34 -135.54
C GLU A 110 -97.72 -14.52 -134.09
N LEU A 111 -99.04 -14.63 -133.87
CA LEU A 111 -99.62 -14.82 -132.54
C LEU A 111 -99.14 -16.12 -131.88
N THR A 112 -99.08 -17.22 -132.64
CA THR A 112 -98.67 -18.54 -132.12
C THR A 112 -97.22 -18.56 -131.67
N ARG A 113 -96.30 -17.94 -132.43
CA ARG A 113 -94.88 -17.82 -132.01
C ARG A 113 -94.72 -17.01 -130.73
N SER A 114 -95.46 -15.91 -130.59
CA SER A 114 -95.37 -15.04 -129.40
C SER A 114 -95.79 -15.76 -128.11
N PHE A 115 -96.69 -16.74 -128.20
CA PHE A 115 -97.17 -17.51 -127.07
C PHE A 115 -96.11 -18.51 -126.56
N GLU A 116 -95.45 -19.23 -127.45
CA GLU A 116 -94.44 -20.24 -127.09
C GLU A 116 -93.20 -19.59 -126.42
N ASP A 117 -92.79 -18.43 -126.95
CA ASP A 117 -91.71 -17.60 -126.39
C ASP A 117 -92.03 -17.06 -124.98
N ALA A 118 -93.33 -16.86 -124.67
CA ALA A 118 -93.79 -16.44 -123.35
C ALA A 118 -93.83 -17.60 -122.34
N VAL A 119 -94.22 -18.81 -122.76
CA VAL A 119 -94.20 -20.01 -121.90
C VAL A 119 -92.77 -20.35 -121.46
N GLN A 120 -91.80 -20.25 -122.36
CA GLN A 120 -90.40 -20.57 -122.04
C GLN A 120 -89.79 -19.57 -121.02
N LYS A 121 -90.17 -18.29 -121.09
CA LYS A 121 -89.85 -17.27 -120.08
C LYS A 121 -90.49 -17.58 -118.72
N MET A 122 -91.72 -18.10 -118.70
CA MET A 122 -92.40 -18.47 -117.45
C MET A 122 -91.69 -19.60 -116.71
N GLN A 123 -91.21 -20.62 -117.41
CA GLN A 123 -90.44 -21.71 -116.81
C GLN A 123 -89.07 -21.25 -116.27
N SER A 124 -88.38 -20.32 -116.95
CA SER A 124 -87.13 -19.77 -116.41
C SER A 124 -87.38 -18.93 -115.15
N LEU A 125 -88.49 -18.18 -115.10
CA LEU A 125 -88.90 -17.39 -113.95
C LEU A 125 -89.34 -18.28 -112.78
N GLN A 126 -90.04 -19.40 -113.03
CA GLN A 126 -90.38 -20.39 -112.01
C GLN A 126 -89.12 -21.07 -111.42
N SER A 127 -88.12 -21.40 -112.26
CA SER A 127 -86.83 -21.93 -111.80
C SER A 127 -86.06 -20.89 -110.98
N ALA A 128 -86.04 -19.63 -111.41
CA ALA A 128 -85.44 -18.53 -110.64
C ALA A 128 -86.16 -18.29 -109.30
N LEU A 129 -87.50 -18.41 -109.26
CA LEU A 129 -88.29 -18.31 -108.03
C LEU A 129 -87.99 -19.46 -107.06
N GLY A 130 -87.88 -20.69 -107.55
CA GLY A 130 -87.46 -21.84 -106.75
C GLY A 130 -86.04 -21.69 -106.20
N GLY A 131 -85.11 -21.17 -107.02
CA GLY A 131 -83.77 -20.79 -106.58
C GLY A 131 -83.78 -19.70 -105.52
N PHE A 132 -84.67 -18.70 -105.65
CA PHE A 132 -84.86 -17.61 -104.69
C PHE A 132 -85.48 -18.09 -103.38
N GLU A 133 -86.45 -19.00 -103.41
CA GLU A 133 -87.03 -19.59 -102.20
C GLU A 133 -85.98 -20.42 -101.43
N LEU A 134 -85.12 -21.13 -102.14
CA LEU A 134 -84.05 -21.94 -101.55
C LEU A 134 -82.94 -21.07 -100.97
N THR A 135 -82.57 -19.96 -101.62
CA THR A 135 -81.64 -18.97 -101.02
C THR A 135 -82.27 -18.21 -99.85
N LEU A 136 -83.57 -17.91 -99.90
CA LEU A 136 -84.31 -17.30 -98.78
C LEU A 136 -84.33 -18.23 -97.55
N LYS A 137 -84.64 -19.52 -97.73
CA LYS A 137 -84.59 -20.52 -96.65
C LYS A 137 -83.18 -20.69 -96.09
N ASN A 138 -82.15 -20.69 -96.95
CA ASN A 138 -80.74 -20.77 -96.52
C ASN A 138 -80.32 -19.50 -95.75
N ALA A 139 -80.76 -18.31 -96.20
CA ALA A 139 -80.53 -17.05 -95.49
C ALA A 139 -81.24 -17.00 -94.13
N GLN A 140 -82.50 -17.46 -94.06
CA GLN A 140 -83.26 -17.55 -92.81
C GLN A 140 -82.63 -18.54 -91.82
N GLN A 141 -82.17 -19.70 -92.28
CA GLN A 141 -81.45 -20.67 -91.46
C GLN A 141 -80.11 -20.10 -90.96
N LYS A 142 -79.36 -19.39 -91.82
CA LYS A 142 -78.13 -18.68 -91.41
C LYS A 142 -78.41 -17.58 -90.40
N GLN A 143 -79.52 -16.84 -90.56
CA GLN A 143 -79.95 -15.83 -89.60
C GLN A 143 -80.29 -16.46 -88.24
N GLU A 144 -81.01 -17.58 -88.21
CA GLU A 144 -81.34 -18.30 -86.96
C GLU A 144 -80.08 -18.84 -86.26
N ILE A 145 -79.13 -19.41 -87.00
CA ILE A 145 -77.83 -19.85 -86.45
C ILE A 145 -77.04 -18.64 -85.91
N THR A 146 -77.07 -17.51 -86.62
CA THR A 146 -76.43 -16.26 -86.18
C THR A 146 -77.10 -15.71 -84.92
N GLU A 147 -78.43 -15.69 -84.83
CA GLU A 147 -79.16 -15.25 -83.63
C GLU A 147 -78.86 -16.14 -82.43
N LYS A 148 -78.83 -17.47 -82.60
CA LYS A 148 -78.44 -18.41 -81.53
C LYS A 148 -77.02 -18.16 -81.05
N THR A 149 -76.09 -17.92 -81.98
CA THR A 149 -74.69 -17.61 -81.66
C THR A 149 -74.54 -16.25 -80.97
N VAL A 150 -75.32 -15.25 -81.37
CA VAL A 150 -75.35 -13.91 -80.75
C VAL A 150 -76.02 -13.95 -79.37
N ARG A 151 -77.10 -14.72 -79.17
CA ARG A 151 -77.71 -14.94 -77.85
C ARG A 151 -76.75 -15.67 -76.92
N GLN A 152 -76.07 -16.70 -77.41
CA GLN A 152 -75.02 -17.39 -76.64
C GLN A 152 -73.89 -16.41 -76.30
N GLY A 153 -73.37 -15.66 -77.28
CA GLY A 153 -72.36 -14.63 -77.06
C GLY A 153 -72.79 -13.54 -76.08
N ALA A 154 -74.06 -13.11 -76.10
CA ALA A 154 -74.60 -12.18 -75.12
C ALA A 154 -74.69 -12.78 -73.71
N SER A 155 -75.05 -14.06 -73.60
CA SER A 155 -75.03 -14.78 -72.31
C SER A 155 -73.61 -15.00 -71.78
N GLU A 156 -72.64 -15.24 -72.67
CA GLU A 156 -71.22 -15.35 -72.33
C GLU A 156 -70.64 -13.98 -71.95
N ILE A 157 -71.00 -12.89 -72.64
CA ILE A 157 -70.64 -11.51 -72.26
C ILE A 157 -71.22 -11.14 -70.90
N ASN A 158 -72.49 -11.47 -70.62
CA ASN A 158 -73.09 -11.24 -69.30
C ASN A 158 -72.37 -12.04 -68.21
N ARG A 159 -72.07 -13.33 -68.46
CA ARG A 159 -71.31 -14.18 -67.54
C ARG A 159 -69.86 -13.69 -67.35
N ILE A 160 -69.22 -13.16 -68.39
CA ILE A 160 -67.91 -12.49 -68.29
C ILE A 160 -68.04 -11.21 -67.47
N GLY A 161 -69.12 -10.43 -67.64
CA GLY A 161 -69.43 -9.25 -66.81
C GLY A 161 -69.61 -9.60 -65.33
N GLU A 162 -70.36 -10.66 -65.02
CA GLU A 162 -70.52 -11.20 -63.67
C GLU A 162 -69.18 -11.66 -63.07
N VAL A 163 -68.36 -12.38 -63.84
CA VAL A 163 -67.02 -12.82 -63.41
C VAL A 163 -66.07 -11.64 -63.22
N LEU A 164 -66.10 -10.63 -64.09
CA LEU A 164 -65.29 -9.41 -63.97
C LEU A 164 -65.73 -8.56 -62.77
N GLN A 165 -67.04 -8.42 -62.52
CA GLN A 165 -67.54 -7.68 -61.37
C GLN A 165 -67.31 -8.43 -60.06
N LYS A 166 -67.42 -9.76 -60.07
CA LYS A 166 -66.99 -10.59 -58.95
C LYS A 166 -65.49 -10.43 -58.69
N LEU A 167 -64.65 -10.56 -59.73
CA LEU A 167 -63.20 -10.38 -59.63
C LEU A 167 -62.83 -8.97 -59.16
N GLN A 168 -63.53 -7.93 -59.61
CA GLN A 168 -63.32 -6.56 -59.13
C GLN A 168 -63.67 -6.42 -57.65
N ASN A 169 -64.81 -6.97 -57.22
CA ASN A 169 -65.21 -6.97 -55.81
C ASN A 169 -64.26 -7.81 -54.95
N GLU A 170 -63.76 -8.93 -55.46
CA GLU A 170 -62.81 -9.83 -54.80
C GLU A 170 -61.42 -9.16 -54.70
N ILE A 171 -60.92 -8.51 -55.75
CA ILE A 171 -59.69 -7.69 -55.71
C ILE A 171 -59.84 -6.50 -54.76
N LEU A 172 -60.96 -5.77 -54.79
CA LEU A 172 -61.18 -4.64 -53.88
C LEU A 172 -61.27 -5.11 -52.42
N LYS A 173 -61.90 -6.27 -52.18
CA LYS A 173 -61.98 -6.88 -50.86
C LYS A 173 -60.61 -7.35 -50.39
N ASP A 174 -59.91 -8.17 -51.17
CA ASP A 174 -58.58 -8.69 -50.80
C ASP A 174 -57.54 -7.57 -50.63
N LEU A 175 -57.64 -6.49 -51.43
CA LEU A 175 -56.83 -5.30 -51.25
C LEU A 175 -57.20 -4.53 -49.97
N SER A 176 -58.49 -4.40 -49.66
CA SER A 176 -58.99 -3.76 -48.42
C SER A 176 -58.59 -4.56 -47.18
N ASP A 177 -58.82 -5.87 -47.18
CA ASP A 177 -58.47 -6.81 -46.12
C ASP A 177 -56.95 -6.87 -45.96
N GLY A 178 -56.18 -6.89 -47.06
CA GLY A 178 -54.72 -6.81 -47.05
C GLY A 178 -54.18 -5.48 -46.50
N ILE A 179 -54.79 -4.34 -46.87
CA ILE A 179 -54.46 -3.02 -46.30
C ILE A 179 -54.77 -3.00 -44.80
N HIS A 180 -55.89 -3.56 -44.36
CA HIS A 180 -56.23 -3.66 -42.95
C HIS A 180 -55.25 -4.56 -42.18
N VAL A 181 -54.95 -5.76 -42.68
CA VAL A 181 -53.98 -6.67 -42.04
C VAL A 181 -52.59 -6.04 -41.94
N VAL A 182 -52.14 -5.32 -42.98
CA VAL A 182 -50.86 -4.57 -42.95
C VAL A 182 -50.93 -3.38 -42.00
N LYS A 183 -52.04 -2.64 -41.96
CA LYS A 183 -52.27 -1.54 -41.00
C LYS A 183 -52.22 -2.05 -39.57
N ASP A 184 -53.04 -3.03 -39.24
CA ASP A 184 -53.17 -3.59 -37.89
C ASP A 184 -51.87 -4.28 -37.45
N THR A 185 -51.12 -4.86 -38.40
CA THR A 185 -49.77 -5.38 -38.13
C THR A 185 -48.78 -4.27 -37.83
N ARG A 186 -48.71 -3.25 -38.68
CA ARG A 186 -47.86 -2.07 -38.46
C ARG A 186 -48.22 -1.34 -37.17
N GLU A 187 -49.50 -1.23 -36.82
CA GLU A 187 -50.00 -0.56 -35.62
C GLU A 187 -49.59 -1.36 -34.36
N ARG A 188 -49.77 -2.68 -34.37
CA ARG A 188 -49.26 -3.59 -33.32
C ARG A 188 -47.73 -3.53 -33.18
N ASP A 189 -47.02 -3.52 -34.30
CA ASP A 189 -45.55 -3.49 -34.30
C ASP A 189 -45.02 -2.13 -33.81
N PHE A 190 -45.69 -1.03 -34.14
CA PHE A 190 -45.41 0.29 -33.58
C PHE A 190 -45.73 0.36 -32.09
N THR A 191 -46.88 -0.15 -31.61
CA THR A 191 -47.19 -0.21 -30.18
C THR A 191 -46.17 -1.07 -29.41
N SER A 192 -45.73 -2.19 -30.00
CA SER A 192 -44.67 -3.02 -29.41
C SER A 192 -43.33 -2.30 -29.33
N LEU A 193 -42.98 -1.54 -30.38
CA LEU A 193 -41.77 -0.72 -30.41
C LEU A 193 -41.85 0.45 -29.42
N GLU A 194 -42.98 1.12 -29.32
CA GLU A 194 -43.26 2.21 -28.37
C GLU A 194 -43.11 1.71 -26.94
N ASN A 195 -43.78 0.61 -26.58
CA ASN A 195 -43.63 -0.03 -25.27
C ASN A 195 -42.17 -0.44 -24.98
N THR A 196 -41.46 -1.01 -25.96
CA THR A 196 -40.05 -1.41 -25.80
C THR A 196 -39.15 -0.18 -25.60
N VAL A 197 -39.42 0.93 -26.30
CA VAL A 197 -38.66 2.17 -26.17
C VAL A 197 -38.97 2.87 -24.85
N GLU A 198 -40.23 2.87 -24.40
CA GLU A 198 -40.63 3.41 -23.10
C GLU A 198 -40.03 2.59 -21.94
N GLU A 199 -40.05 1.26 -22.02
CA GLU A 199 -39.37 0.37 -21.07
C GLU A 199 -37.86 0.65 -21.04
N ARG A 200 -37.21 0.77 -22.20
CA ARG A 200 -35.77 1.09 -22.26
C ARG A 200 -35.43 2.49 -21.78
N LEU A 201 -36.27 3.49 -22.04
CA LEU A 201 -36.06 4.85 -21.54
C LEU A 201 -36.28 4.93 -20.03
N THR A 202 -37.30 4.25 -19.50
CA THR A 202 -37.55 4.20 -18.04
C THR A 202 -36.48 3.38 -17.31
N GLU A 203 -36.05 2.25 -17.85
CA GLU A 203 -34.89 1.47 -17.36
C GLU A 203 -33.60 2.31 -17.37
N LEU A 204 -33.31 3.00 -18.47
CA LEU A 204 -32.13 3.87 -18.59
C LEU A 204 -32.19 5.06 -17.64
N THR A 205 -33.33 5.75 -17.52
CA THR A 205 -33.52 6.86 -16.58
C THR A 205 -33.35 6.38 -15.14
N LYS A 206 -33.91 5.22 -14.79
CA LYS A 206 -33.73 4.61 -13.47
C LYS A 206 -32.26 4.25 -13.23
N SER A 207 -31.60 3.56 -14.17
CA SER A 207 -30.19 3.18 -14.06
C SER A 207 -29.27 4.40 -13.95
N ILE A 208 -29.52 5.49 -14.69
CA ILE A 208 -28.78 6.75 -14.55
C ILE A 208 -28.99 7.35 -13.16
N ASN A 209 -30.23 7.37 -12.65
CA ASN A 209 -30.53 7.88 -11.31
C ASN A 209 -29.87 7.05 -10.20
N ASP A 210 -29.91 5.72 -10.31
CA ASP A 210 -29.29 4.79 -9.37
C ASP A 210 -27.76 4.95 -9.38
N ASN A 211 -27.14 5.06 -10.57
CA ASN A 211 -25.71 5.36 -10.72
C ASN A 211 -25.32 6.74 -10.15
N ILE A 212 -26.18 7.77 -10.30
CA ILE A 212 -25.93 9.10 -9.70
C ILE A 212 -26.00 9.02 -8.17
N ALA A 213 -26.93 8.23 -7.61
CA ALA A 213 -27.02 8.01 -6.17
C ALA A 213 -25.78 7.27 -5.64
N GLU A 214 -25.33 6.21 -6.32
CA GLU A 214 -24.10 5.49 -5.98
C GLU A 214 -22.85 6.38 -6.09
N PHE A 215 -22.71 7.15 -7.17
CA PHE A 215 -21.61 8.11 -7.33
C PHE A 215 -21.61 9.16 -6.23
N THR A 216 -22.78 9.69 -5.85
CA THR A 216 -22.91 10.67 -4.75
C THR A 216 -22.55 10.04 -3.40
N HIS A 217 -22.91 8.78 -3.18
CA HIS A 217 -22.54 8.02 -1.99
C HIS A 217 -21.02 7.82 -1.90
N ILE A 218 -20.40 7.33 -2.98
CA ILE A 218 -18.94 7.15 -3.08
C ILE A 218 -18.20 8.48 -2.91
N GLN A 219 -18.69 9.56 -3.52
CA GLN A 219 -18.09 10.90 -3.36
C GLN A 219 -18.14 11.37 -1.90
N LYS A 220 -19.25 11.14 -1.20
CA LYS A 220 -19.37 11.47 0.22
C LYS A 220 -18.45 10.59 1.08
N GLN A 221 -18.46 9.27 0.87
CA GLN A 221 -17.58 8.33 1.57
C GLN A 221 -16.11 8.73 1.39
N SER A 222 -15.68 9.00 0.15
CA SER A 222 -14.31 9.43 -0.14
C SER A 222 -13.96 10.76 0.56
N GLN A 223 -14.90 11.70 0.63
CA GLN A 223 -14.70 12.95 1.37
C GLN A 223 -14.58 12.74 2.88
N ASP A 224 -15.37 11.82 3.45
CA ASP A 224 -15.30 11.43 4.87
C ASP A 224 -13.97 10.70 5.18
N GLU A 225 -13.54 9.78 4.32
CA GLU A 225 -12.23 9.10 4.39
C GLU A 225 -11.05 10.08 4.29
N ILE A 226 -11.09 11.04 3.35
CA ILE A 226 -10.08 12.10 3.22
C ILE A 226 -10.02 12.95 4.49
N ASN A 227 -11.19 13.29 5.08
CA ASN A 227 -11.25 14.06 6.32
C ASN A 227 -10.68 13.27 7.51
N GLU A 228 -10.91 11.96 7.59
CA GLU A 228 -10.35 11.12 8.65
C GLU A 228 -8.83 10.91 8.48
N VAL A 229 -8.35 10.67 7.26
CA VAL A 229 -6.91 10.64 6.96
C VAL A 229 -6.27 11.97 7.31
N LYS A 230 -6.91 13.11 7.01
CA LYS A 230 -6.42 14.44 7.40
C LYS A 230 -6.35 14.61 8.92
N LYS A 231 -7.33 14.11 9.68
CA LYS A 231 -7.28 14.08 11.15
C LYS A 231 -6.12 13.22 11.66
N LYS A 232 -5.96 12.00 11.13
CA LYS A 232 -4.87 11.06 11.49
C LYS A 232 -3.49 11.60 11.14
N VAL A 233 -3.34 12.33 10.04
CA VAL A 233 -2.10 13.03 9.68
C VAL A 233 -1.85 14.23 10.60
N ALA A 234 -2.90 14.95 11.03
CA ALA A 234 -2.77 16.04 11.99
C ALA A 234 -2.36 15.54 13.39
N SER A 235 -2.88 14.38 13.85
CA SER A 235 -2.44 13.76 15.12
C SER A 235 -1.05 13.13 15.03
N LEU A 236 -0.67 12.53 13.89
CA LEU A 236 0.74 12.20 13.62
C LEU A 236 1.65 13.45 13.54
N GLY A 237 1.06 14.65 13.44
CA GLY A 237 1.72 15.95 13.53
C GLY A 237 2.27 16.28 14.92
N GLU A 238 2.10 15.41 15.92
CA GLU A 238 2.75 15.45 17.25
C GLU A 238 4.30 15.33 17.20
N THR A 239 4.95 15.70 16.10
CA THR A 239 6.40 15.86 16.00
C THR A 239 6.99 16.76 17.11
N GLU A 240 6.19 17.69 17.65
CA GLU A 240 6.62 18.56 18.75
C GLU A 240 6.77 17.83 20.10
N THR A 241 6.04 16.73 20.38
CA THR A 241 6.24 15.93 21.60
C THR A 241 7.55 15.15 21.50
N TYR A 242 7.76 14.41 20.40
CA TYR A 242 9.02 13.72 20.12
C TYR A 242 10.25 14.65 20.12
N LYS A 243 10.09 15.90 19.68
CA LYS A 243 11.12 16.95 19.71
C LYS A 243 11.38 17.44 21.13
N HIS A 244 10.36 17.57 21.98
CA HIS A 244 10.51 17.88 23.39
C HIS A 244 11.25 16.76 24.13
N ASP A 245 10.85 15.51 23.91
CA ASP A 245 11.49 14.32 24.49
C ASP A 245 12.96 14.19 24.05
N LEU A 246 13.26 14.43 22.76
CA LEU A 246 14.64 14.52 22.26
C LEU A 246 15.45 15.63 22.94
N GLN A 247 14.82 16.76 23.28
CA GLN A 247 15.48 17.87 23.95
C GLN A 247 15.73 17.57 25.44
N ILE A 248 14.78 16.91 26.13
CA ILE A 248 14.96 16.40 27.49
C ILE A 248 16.09 15.35 27.51
N LEU A 249 16.04 14.35 26.63
CA LEU A 249 17.04 13.29 26.54
C LEU A 249 18.43 13.87 26.26
N LYS A 250 18.54 14.86 25.38
CA LYS A 250 19.79 15.58 25.15
C LYS A 250 20.29 16.26 26.45
N GLY A 251 19.42 16.94 27.18
CA GLY A 251 19.76 17.55 28.48
C GLY A 251 20.26 16.52 29.50
N THR A 252 19.62 15.35 29.57
CA THR A 252 20.05 14.22 30.42
C THR A 252 21.42 13.68 30.01
N VAL A 253 21.70 13.57 28.70
CA VAL A 253 23.04 13.18 28.20
C VAL A 253 24.09 14.23 28.51
N ASP A 254 23.77 15.52 28.37
CA ASP A 254 24.68 16.64 28.71
C ASP A 254 24.97 16.70 30.24
N GLU A 255 24.01 16.31 31.09
CA GLU A 255 24.20 16.14 32.54
C GLU A 255 25.07 14.93 32.87
N MET A 256 24.75 13.76 32.32
CA MET A 256 25.52 12.54 32.48
C MET A 256 26.98 12.72 32.03
N GLN A 257 27.23 13.45 30.94
CA GLN A 257 28.58 13.77 30.49
C GLN A 257 29.32 14.72 31.45
N ARG A 258 28.62 15.65 32.12
CA ARG A 258 29.22 16.52 33.15
C ARG A 258 29.54 15.72 34.42
N SER A 259 28.63 14.85 34.87
CA SER A 259 28.86 13.92 35.98
C SER A 259 30.06 12.99 35.70
N LEU A 260 30.13 12.38 34.51
CA LEU A 260 31.25 11.52 34.11
C LEU A 260 32.60 12.26 34.18
N LYS A 261 32.65 13.53 33.75
CA LYS A 261 33.86 14.37 33.86
C LYS A 261 34.21 14.75 35.30
N ALA A 262 33.22 14.94 36.18
CA ALA A 262 33.46 15.18 37.60
C ALA A 262 34.04 13.92 38.27
N ASN A 263 33.42 12.76 38.03
CA ASN A 263 33.89 11.47 38.55
C ASN A 263 35.30 11.12 38.02
N GLY A 264 35.61 11.43 36.76
CA GLY A 264 36.95 11.26 36.20
C GLY A 264 38.01 12.05 36.96
N LYS A 265 37.74 13.31 37.32
CA LYS A 265 38.63 14.11 38.18
C LYS A 265 38.77 13.52 39.58
N SER A 266 37.67 13.02 40.16
CA SER A 266 37.70 12.37 41.48
C SER A 266 38.58 11.12 41.48
N ILE A 267 38.52 10.32 40.42
CA ILE A 267 39.40 9.16 40.22
C ILE A 267 40.87 9.60 40.09
N GLU A 268 41.16 10.65 39.31
CA GLU A 268 42.51 11.21 39.15
C GLU A 268 43.10 11.74 40.47
N THR A 269 42.27 12.37 41.33
CA THR A 269 42.67 12.76 42.68
C THR A 269 42.90 11.58 43.61
N LEU A 270 42.07 10.52 43.53
CA LEU A 270 42.26 9.30 44.32
C LEU A 270 43.52 8.53 43.91
N GLN A 271 43.83 8.48 42.60
CA GLN A 271 45.10 7.92 42.11
C GLN A 271 46.29 8.71 42.64
N SER A 272 46.24 10.04 42.55
CA SER A 272 47.31 10.91 43.08
C SER A 272 47.52 10.73 44.60
N ALA A 273 46.45 10.52 45.36
CA ALA A 273 46.52 10.24 46.79
C ALA A 273 47.06 8.83 47.10
N LEU A 274 46.73 7.84 46.26
CA LEU A 274 47.27 6.48 46.37
C LEU A 274 48.77 6.44 46.07
N ASP A 275 49.22 7.11 45.00
CA ASP A 275 50.65 7.22 44.64
C ASP A 275 51.46 7.89 45.77
N LEU A 276 50.89 8.93 46.41
CA LEU A 276 51.50 9.59 47.57
C LEU A 276 51.59 8.63 48.77
N MET A 277 50.51 7.91 49.08
CA MET A 277 50.48 6.93 50.17
C MET A 277 51.46 5.77 49.93
N GLU A 278 51.61 5.30 48.68
CA GLU A 278 52.61 4.29 48.32
C GLU A 278 54.03 4.81 48.55
N SER A 279 54.32 6.05 48.12
CA SER A 279 55.59 6.71 48.40
C SER A 279 55.90 6.83 49.89
N ASP A 280 54.91 7.23 50.70
CA ASP A 280 55.06 7.36 52.16
C ASP A 280 55.29 6.00 52.83
N VAL A 281 54.56 4.96 52.44
CA VAL A 281 54.76 3.58 52.93
C VAL A 281 56.16 3.07 52.56
N LEU A 282 56.63 3.28 51.32
CA LEU A 282 57.98 2.90 50.89
C LEU A 282 59.07 3.66 51.67
N SER A 283 58.83 4.93 51.97
CA SER A 283 59.71 5.76 52.80
C SER A 283 59.79 5.26 54.24
N GLU A 284 58.64 4.95 54.86
CA GLU A 284 58.58 4.44 56.23
C GLU A 284 59.17 3.02 56.34
N VAL A 285 58.93 2.13 55.37
CA VAL A 285 59.60 0.82 55.30
C VAL A 285 61.12 0.97 55.25
N LYS A 286 61.65 1.95 54.51
CA LYS A 286 63.09 2.25 54.46
C LYS A 286 63.59 2.85 55.79
N ALA A 287 62.80 3.68 56.46
CA ALA A 287 63.11 4.20 57.78
C ALA A 287 63.15 3.08 58.84
N LEU A 288 62.18 2.17 58.84
CA LEU A 288 62.10 1.00 59.72
C LEU A 288 63.26 0.01 59.47
N LEU A 289 63.66 -0.22 58.21
CA LEU A 289 64.86 -1.01 57.90
C LEU A 289 66.13 -0.35 58.45
N SER A 290 66.24 0.97 58.34
CA SER A 290 67.37 1.73 58.89
C SER A 290 67.40 1.67 60.42
N LEU A 291 66.25 1.84 61.08
CA LEU A 291 66.08 1.74 62.52
C LEU A 291 66.37 0.32 63.03
N LYS A 292 65.96 -0.72 62.29
CA LYS A 292 66.32 -2.11 62.60
C LYS A 292 67.83 -2.33 62.52
N GLN A 293 68.50 -1.78 61.51
CA GLN A 293 69.96 -1.86 61.41
C GLN A 293 70.67 -1.11 62.56
N GLU A 294 70.13 0.04 62.98
CA GLU A 294 70.61 0.79 64.15
C GLU A 294 70.39 0.01 65.45
N HIS A 295 69.25 -0.67 65.60
CA HIS A 295 68.95 -1.53 66.74
C HIS A 295 69.89 -2.75 66.84
N GLU A 296 70.18 -3.43 65.73
CA GLU A 296 71.16 -4.55 65.75
C GLU A 296 72.58 -4.06 66.12
N LYS A 297 72.98 -2.87 65.64
CA LYS A 297 74.26 -2.24 66.08
C LYS A 297 74.26 -1.87 67.55
N PHE A 298 73.16 -1.29 68.06
CA PHE A 298 73.02 -0.98 69.48
C PHE A 298 73.09 -2.24 70.34
N LYS A 299 72.48 -3.33 69.87
CA LYS A 299 72.54 -4.64 70.52
C LYS A 299 73.96 -5.21 70.53
N GLU A 300 74.69 -5.15 69.42
CA GLU A 300 76.11 -5.53 69.37
C GLU A 300 76.95 -4.71 70.37
N VAL A 301 76.71 -3.39 70.46
CA VAL A 301 77.36 -2.53 71.46
C VAL A 301 76.99 -2.95 72.89
N ALA A 302 75.71 -3.19 73.19
CA ALA A 302 75.27 -3.63 74.51
C ALA A 302 75.85 -5.01 74.91
N ASP A 303 75.93 -5.96 73.97
CA ASP A 303 76.56 -7.26 74.19
C ASP A 303 78.08 -7.12 74.45
N THR A 304 78.77 -6.23 73.74
CA THR A 304 80.20 -5.93 74.00
C THR A 304 80.45 -5.16 75.29
N GLU A 305 79.54 -4.28 75.69
CA GLU A 305 79.56 -3.60 77.00
C GLU A 305 79.34 -4.62 78.13
N HIS A 306 78.36 -5.52 78.00
CA HIS A 306 78.12 -6.58 78.98
C HIS A 306 79.35 -7.48 79.18
N LEU A 307 80.00 -7.92 78.09
CA LEU A 307 81.25 -8.68 78.16
C LEU A 307 82.39 -7.87 78.81
N SER A 308 82.45 -6.56 78.57
CA SER A 308 83.46 -5.67 79.17
C SER A 308 83.22 -5.44 80.66
N LEU A 309 81.96 -5.32 81.09
CA LEU A 309 81.56 -5.23 82.49
C LEU A 309 81.84 -6.54 83.23
N GLN A 310 81.56 -7.69 82.63
CA GLN A 310 81.89 -9.01 83.19
C GLN A 310 83.42 -9.17 83.38
N ALA A 311 84.22 -8.74 82.41
CA ALA A 311 85.68 -8.74 82.53
C ALA A 311 86.20 -7.73 83.58
N LEU A 312 85.48 -6.63 83.82
CA LEU A 312 85.78 -5.69 84.89
C LEU A 312 85.41 -6.28 86.26
N GLU A 313 84.27 -6.96 86.39
CA GLU A 313 83.84 -7.67 87.60
C GLU A 313 84.88 -8.73 88.00
N GLU A 314 85.37 -9.56 87.06
CA GLU A 314 86.44 -10.53 87.31
C GLU A 314 87.74 -9.85 87.80
N LYS A 315 88.11 -8.71 87.21
CA LYS A 315 89.27 -7.91 87.65
C LYS A 315 89.08 -7.31 89.04
N VAL A 316 87.88 -6.84 89.37
CA VAL A 316 87.54 -6.30 90.70
C VAL A 316 87.60 -7.41 91.75
N LEU A 317 87.00 -8.59 91.48
CA LEU A 317 87.08 -9.76 92.35
C LEU A 317 88.54 -10.19 92.60
N LYS A 318 89.38 -10.20 91.56
CA LYS A 318 90.81 -10.50 91.68
C LYS A 318 91.59 -9.43 92.45
N ALA A 319 91.21 -8.15 92.32
CA ALA A 319 91.78 -7.06 93.12
C ALA A 319 91.33 -7.14 94.59
N GLU A 320 90.09 -7.57 94.86
CA GLU A 320 89.54 -7.81 96.20
C GLU A 320 90.18 -9.03 96.88
N GLU A 321 90.43 -10.12 96.15
CA GLU A 321 91.24 -11.25 96.61
C GLU A 321 92.66 -10.78 96.97
N SER A 322 93.30 -10.02 96.09
CA SER A 322 94.63 -9.43 96.33
C SER A 322 94.65 -8.47 97.54
N LEU A 323 93.56 -7.76 97.79
CA LEU A 323 93.39 -6.88 98.94
C LEU A 323 93.11 -7.68 100.22
N SER A 324 92.42 -8.81 100.13
CA SER A 324 92.14 -9.73 101.25
C SER A 324 93.40 -10.39 101.80
N HIS A 325 94.46 -10.51 100.99
CA HIS A 325 95.78 -10.94 101.43
C HIS A 325 96.60 -9.82 102.10
N LEU A 326 96.30 -8.55 101.83
CA LEU A 326 97.06 -7.40 102.36
C LEU A 326 97.13 -7.34 103.91
N PRO A 327 96.06 -7.65 104.69
CA PRO A 327 96.15 -7.71 106.15
C PRO A 327 97.09 -8.82 106.67
N LEU A 328 97.23 -9.93 105.95
CA LEU A 328 98.21 -10.98 106.30
C LEU A 328 99.64 -10.48 106.08
N GLU A 329 99.90 -9.81 104.96
CA GLU A 329 101.22 -9.23 104.67
C GLU A 329 101.56 -8.06 105.58
N LEU A 330 100.58 -7.19 105.89
CA LEU A 330 100.74 -6.09 106.85
C LEU A 330 100.99 -6.61 108.26
N LYS A 331 100.32 -7.70 108.67
CA LYS A 331 100.59 -8.37 109.94
C LYS A 331 101.99 -8.99 109.95
N LYS A 332 102.40 -9.68 108.89
CA LYS A 332 103.75 -10.21 108.76
C LYS A 332 104.81 -9.10 108.83
N LEU A 333 104.60 -7.97 108.13
CA LEU A 333 105.46 -6.79 108.22
C LEU A 333 105.50 -6.20 109.63
N SER A 334 104.37 -6.19 110.35
CA SER A 334 104.31 -5.77 111.76
C SER A 334 105.06 -6.75 112.68
N ASP A 335 104.98 -8.05 112.42
CA ASP A 335 105.71 -9.09 113.16
C ASP A 335 107.22 -9.01 112.87
N ASP A 336 107.62 -8.75 111.61
CA ASP A 336 109.01 -8.49 111.19
C ASP A 336 109.56 -7.19 111.84
N LEU A 337 108.76 -6.11 111.89
CA LEU A 337 109.10 -4.86 112.59
C LEU A 337 109.25 -5.09 114.11
N MET A 338 108.40 -5.92 114.71
CA MET A 338 108.52 -6.33 116.11
C MET A 338 109.77 -7.20 116.33
N HIS A 339 110.14 -8.07 115.37
CA HIS A 339 111.39 -8.82 115.41
C HIS A 339 112.62 -7.91 115.33
N ILE A 340 112.63 -6.89 114.47
CA ILE A 340 113.69 -5.87 114.44
C ILE A 340 113.76 -5.16 115.80
N LYS A 341 112.62 -4.74 116.35
CA LYS A 341 112.51 -4.07 117.65
C LYS A 341 112.92 -4.94 118.85
N SER A 342 112.73 -6.27 118.76
CA SER A 342 113.12 -7.24 119.80
C SER A 342 114.55 -7.77 119.64
N SER A 343 115.11 -7.73 118.43
CA SER A 343 116.53 -7.99 118.16
C SER A 343 117.41 -6.83 118.61
N GLY A 344 116.88 -5.59 118.56
CA GLY A 344 117.49 -4.37 119.08
C GLY A 344 117.50 -4.27 120.61
N GLY A 345 118.30 -5.12 121.27
CA GLY A 345 118.64 -4.92 122.68
C GLY A 345 119.63 -3.76 122.87
N ILE A 346 119.11 -2.64 123.40
CA ILE A 346 119.80 -1.49 124.04
C ILE A 346 121.31 -1.33 123.73
N GLU A 347 121.69 -0.35 122.90
CA GLU A 347 122.64 0.76 123.22
C GLU A 347 122.71 1.78 122.04
N ASP A 348 123.20 3.00 122.30
CA ASP A 348 123.18 4.13 121.36
C ASP A 348 124.07 3.93 120.10
N SER A 349 123.45 3.84 118.91
CA SER A 349 124.04 4.36 117.66
C SER A 349 123.02 4.46 116.53
N TYR A 350 122.81 5.65 115.98
CA TYR A 350 121.98 5.86 114.78
C TYR A 350 122.71 5.41 113.50
N ALA A 351 122.53 4.15 113.11
CA ALA A 351 122.89 3.67 111.79
C ALA A 351 121.90 2.58 111.33
N PHE A 352 120.87 2.98 110.58
CA PHE A 352 120.08 2.03 109.77
C PHE A 352 121.03 1.29 108.82
N SER A 353 120.88 -0.04 108.71
CA SER A 353 121.63 -0.78 107.70
C SER A 353 121.18 -0.34 106.30
N LYS A 354 122.11 -0.31 105.35
CA LYS A 354 121.80 0.09 103.98
C LYS A 354 120.78 -0.87 103.34
N ASP A 355 120.89 -2.16 103.66
CA ASP A 355 120.01 -3.21 103.16
C ASP A 355 118.56 -3.04 103.68
N ASP A 356 118.39 -2.56 104.92
CA ASP A 356 117.06 -2.30 105.51
C ASP A 356 116.37 -1.13 104.79
N ILE A 357 117.11 -0.05 104.52
CA ILE A 357 116.62 1.10 103.74
C ILE A 357 116.30 0.66 102.31
N GLU A 358 117.15 -0.14 101.67
CA GLU A 358 116.96 -0.60 100.30
C GLU A 358 115.77 -1.56 100.16
N SER A 359 115.53 -2.42 101.16
CA SER A 359 114.33 -3.25 101.28
C SER A 359 113.06 -2.41 101.40
N LEU A 360 113.04 -1.44 102.31
CA LEU A 360 111.88 -0.57 102.55
C LEU A 360 111.60 0.35 101.34
N GLN A 361 112.66 0.81 100.66
CA GLN A 361 112.57 1.60 99.43
C GLN A 361 112.11 0.77 98.23
N LYS A 362 112.44 -0.53 98.17
CA LYS A 362 111.93 -1.46 97.16
C LYS A 362 110.44 -1.73 97.37
N SER A 363 110.02 -2.01 98.61
CA SER A 363 108.60 -2.19 98.97
C SER A 363 107.76 -0.93 98.66
N ASN A 364 108.27 0.26 98.97
CA ASN A 364 107.56 1.50 98.65
C ASN A 364 107.40 1.72 97.12
N LYS A 365 108.44 1.45 96.32
CA LYS A 365 108.34 1.48 94.84
C LYS A 365 107.35 0.46 94.29
N GLU A 366 107.25 -0.71 94.92
CA GLU A 366 106.28 -1.73 94.56
C GLU A 366 104.85 -1.25 94.87
N LEU A 367 104.64 -0.61 96.03
CA LEU A 367 103.36 0.01 96.40
C LEU A 367 102.96 1.14 95.45
N GLU A 368 103.89 2.06 95.12
CA GLU A 368 103.65 3.16 94.16
C GLU A 368 103.30 2.64 92.76
N SER A 369 103.96 1.57 92.29
CA SER A 369 103.65 1.00 90.97
C SER A 369 102.28 0.32 90.93
N ARG A 370 101.86 -0.34 92.02
CA ARG A 370 100.49 -0.86 92.17
C ARG A 370 99.45 0.27 92.27
N LEU A 371 99.74 1.36 93.00
CA LEU A 371 98.85 2.51 93.11
C LEU A 371 98.62 3.19 91.74
N ARG A 372 99.70 3.40 90.97
CA ARG A 372 99.61 3.99 89.62
C ARG A 372 98.82 3.11 88.64
N SER A 373 98.97 1.78 88.75
CA SER A 373 98.16 0.85 87.96
C SER A 373 96.66 0.91 88.32
N VAL A 374 96.31 1.16 89.59
CA VAL A 374 94.92 1.39 89.99
C VAL A 374 94.40 2.73 89.47
N GLU A 375 95.22 3.79 89.51
CA GLU A 375 94.86 5.13 89.01
C GLU A 375 94.56 5.12 87.49
N GLU A 376 95.43 4.53 86.66
CA GLU A 376 95.18 4.39 85.22
C GLU A 376 93.91 3.58 84.90
N ASN A 377 93.65 2.51 85.65
CA ASN A 377 92.45 1.68 85.48
C ASN A 377 91.13 2.42 85.82
N VAL A 378 91.16 3.47 86.64
CA VAL A 378 89.98 4.29 87.00
C VAL A 378 89.84 5.51 86.09
N GLN A 379 90.94 6.08 85.60
CA GLN A 379 90.92 7.25 84.72
C GLN A 379 90.31 6.92 83.34
N ALA A 380 90.62 5.74 82.78
CA ALA A 380 90.17 5.31 81.45
C ALA A 380 88.64 5.17 81.26
N PRO A 381 87.87 4.51 82.17
CA PRO A 381 86.41 4.43 82.03
C PRO A 381 85.74 5.79 82.20
N THR A 382 86.29 6.68 83.04
CA THR A 382 85.71 8.01 83.32
C THR A 382 85.68 8.89 82.06
N SER A 383 86.72 8.85 81.21
CA SER A 383 86.74 9.57 79.94
C SER A 383 85.79 8.97 78.89
N SER A 384 85.61 7.64 78.89
CA SER A 384 84.72 6.97 77.93
C SER A 384 83.25 7.31 78.15
N PHE A 385 82.82 7.42 79.41
CA PHE A 385 81.43 7.74 79.77
C PHE A 385 81.00 9.14 79.31
N ALA A 386 81.89 10.14 79.45
CA ALA A 386 81.62 11.50 79.01
C ALA A 386 81.35 11.57 77.49
N GLN A 387 82.13 10.83 76.69
CA GLN A 387 82.01 10.83 75.23
C GLN A 387 80.72 10.16 74.72
N SER A 388 80.23 9.12 75.41
CA SER A 388 78.95 8.47 75.06
C SER A 388 77.72 9.36 75.30
N THR A 389 77.80 10.28 76.27
CA THR A 389 76.65 11.11 76.67
C THR A 389 76.31 12.15 75.59
N GLU A 390 77.31 12.78 74.99
CA GLU A 390 77.20 13.84 73.96
C GLU A 390 76.53 13.34 72.66
N GLY A 391 76.61 12.03 72.37
CA GLY A 391 75.96 11.41 71.22
C GLY A 391 74.43 11.26 71.33
N THR A 392 73.84 11.44 72.51
CA THR A 392 72.41 11.12 72.74
C THR A 392 71.44 12.30 72.58
N GLU A 393 71.88 13.54 72.86
CA GLU A 393 71.06 14.74 72.63
C GLU A 393 70.50 14.91 71.20
N PRO A 394 71.28 14.76 70.11
CA PRO A 394 70.76 15.04 68.76
C PRO A 394 69.65 14.07 68.33
N SER A 395 69.60 12.87 68.93
CA SER A 395 68.52 11.91 68.70
C SER A 395 67.21 12.35 69.37
N ILE A 396 67.26 12.98 70.55
CA ILE A 396 66.07 13.46 71.28
C ILE A 396 65.36 14.56 70.46
N PHE A 397 66.10 15.57 69.99
CA PHE A 397 65.54 16.63 69.12
C PHE A 397 64.90 16.10 67.83
N LYS A 398 65.42 14.99 67.28
CA LYS A 398 64.87 14.35 66.08
C LYS A 398 63.52 13.67 66.33
N TYR A 399 63.28 13.14 67.54
CA TYR A 399 61.99 12.55 67.90
C TYR A 399 60.93 13.62 68.17
N ASP A 400 61.26 14.70 68.89
CA ASP A 400 60.32 15.82 69.12
C ASP A 400 59.85 16.45 67.79
N THR A 401 60.77 16.62 66.83
CA THR A 401 60.43 17.15 65.50
C THR A 401 59.47 16.22 64.73
N LYS A 402 59.58 14.90 64.91
CA LYS A 402 58.65 13.92 64.33
C LYS A 402 57.28 13.93 65.00
N LEU A 403 57.20 14.11 66.32
CA LEU A 403 55.94 14.22 67.05
C LEU A 403 55.11 15.41 66.56
N ALA A 404 55.73 16.59 66.45
CA ALA A 404 55.04 17.80 65.99
C ALA A 404 54.43 17.65 64.58
N ALA A 405 55.17 17.02 63.65
CA ALA A 405 54.66 16.75 62.30
C ALA A 405 53.49 15.73 62.28
N LEU A 406 53.48 14.77 63.22
CA LEU A 406 52.39 13.80 63.36
C LEU A 406 51.11 14.45 63.90
N GLU A 407 51.24 15.37 64.86
CA GLU A 407 50.11 16.14 65.40
C GLU A 407 49.47 17.05 64.33
N GLU A 408 50.27 17.71 63.49
CA GLU A 408 49.79 18.51 62.36
C GLU A 408 49.03 17.65 61.32
N GLY A 409 49.58 16.49 60.98
CA GLY A 409 48.93 15.52 60.09
C GLY A 409 47.59 15.01 60.64
N LEU A 410 47.52 14.72 61.95
CA LEU A 410 46.29 14.27 62.60
C LEU A 410 45.21 15.36 62.60
N GLY A 411 45.58 16.63 62.84
CA GLY A 411 44.67 17.77 62.76
C GLY A 411 44.10 17.97 61.35
N SER A 412 44.92 17.77 60.31
CA SER A 412 44.48 17.81 58.91
C SER A 412 43.43 16.74 58.60
N ILE A 413 43.68 15.49 59.03
CA ILE A 413 42.73 14.37 58.88
C ILE A 413 41.43 14.65 59.64
N GLN A 414 41.49 15.15 60.88
CA GLN A 414 40.30 15.51 61.65
C GLN A 414 39.44 16.54 60.91
N SER A 415 40.05 17.62 60.38
CA SER A 415 39.34 18.65 59.63
C SER A 415 38.69 18.11 58.35
N THR A 416 39.30 17.10 57.72
CA THR A 416 38.73 16.44 56.52
C THR A 416 37.49 15.63 56.90
N ILE A 417 37.57 14.84 57.98
CA ILE A 417 36.44 14.06 58.50
C ILE A 417 35.26 14.95 58.91
N GLU A 418 35.51 16.09 59.55
CA GLU A 418 34.45 17.05 59.91
C GLU A 418 33.73 17.63 58.68
N ASN A 419 34.47 17.96 57.61
CA ASN A 419 33.89 18.40 56.34
C ASN A 419 33.06 17.30 55.65
N ASP A 420 33.54 16.06 55.65
CA ASP A 420 32.82 14.92 55.06
C ASP A 420 31.53 14.61 55.83
N ILE A 421 31.55 14.69 57.17
CA ILE A 421 30.35 14.54 58.02
C ILE A 421 29.32 15.65 57.71
N GLN A 422 29.77 16.88 57.52
CA GLN A 422 28.88 18.00 57.16
C GLN A 422 28.25 17.79 55.78
N SER A 423 29.05 17.42 54.79
CA SER A 423 28.60 17.06 53.43
C SER A 423 27.57 15.92 53.45
N LEU A 424 27.86 14.84 54.18
CA LEU A 424 26.94 13.72 54.36
C LEU A 424 25.63 14.17 55.03
N THR A 425 25.70 15.00 56.06
CA THR A 425 24.53 15.55 56.75
C THR A 425 23.64 16.36 55.79
N ASP A 426 24.23 17.13 54.88
CA ASP A 426 23.49 17.92 53.90
C ASP A 426 22.87 17.03 52.79
N THR A 427 23.51 15.93 52.39
CA THR A 427 22.89 14.93 51.48
C THR A 427 21.76 14.14 52.13
N VAL A 428 21.87 13.80 53.42
CA VAL A 428 20.79 13.15 54.17
C VAL A 428 19.59 14.11 54.33
N ARG A 429 19.84 15.41 54.51
CA ARG A 429 18.77 16.42 54.57
C ARG A 429 18.03 16.54 53.23
N SER A 430 18.75 16.66 52.11
CA SER A 430 18.11 16.79 50.79
C SER A 430 17.36 15.52 50.37
N LEU A 431 17.85 14.33 50.76
CA LEU A 431 17.11 13.08 50.59
C LEU A 431 15.80 13.06 51.42
N GLY A 432 15.83 13.57 52.65
CA GLY A 432 14.63 13.73 53.48
C GLY A 432 13.61 14.70 52.89
N GLU A 433 14.07 15.83 52.33
CA GLU A 433 13.24 16.80 51.62
C GLU A 433 12.60 16.18 50.36
N ALA A 434 13.37 15.42 49.58
CA ALA A 434 12.87 14.69 48.42
C ALA A 434 11.83 13.61 48.80
N GLN A 435 12.05 12.88 49.89
CA GLN A 435 11.09 11.90 50.42
C GLN A 435 9.78 12.56 50.85
N LEU A 436 9.83 13.75 51.48
CA LEU A 436 8.64 14.52 51.84
C LEU A 436 7.90 15.04 50.60
N SER A 437 8.61 15.45 49.54
CA SER A 437 8.01 15.82 48.26
C SER A 437 7.23 14.65 47.65
N ILE A 438 7.84 13.46 47.57
CA ILE A 438 7.20 12.25 47.04
C ILE A 438 5.96 11.87 47.86
N TYR A 439 6.01 12.05 49.20
CA TYR A 439 4.83 11.82 50.04
C TYR A 439 3.70 12.80 49.72
N GLY A 440 4.01 14.07 49.46
CA GLY A 440 3.08 15.07 48.97
C GLY A 440 2.44 14.68 47.63
N ASP A 441 3.25 14.28 46.65
CA ASP A 441 2.80 13.83 45.33
C ASP A 441 1.88 12.60 45.42
N VAL A 442 2.18 11.67 46.33
CA VAL A 442 1.34 10.49 46.60
C VAL A 442 0.00 10.88 47.24
N ASP A 443 -0.03 11.84 48.16
CA ASP A 443 -1.28 12.35 48.73
C ASP A 443 -2.10 13.16 47.70
N GLU A 444 -1.46 13.90 46.80
CA GLU A 444 -2.09 14.61 45.66
C GLU A 444 -2.74 13.61 44.68
N LEU A 445 -2.00 12.55 44.33
CA LEU A 445 -2.49 11.45 43.51
C LEU A 445 -3.65 10.71 44.20
N ARG A 446 -3.56 10.51 45.52
CA ARG A 446 -4.62 9.87 46.30
C ARG A 446 -5.88 10.73 46.42
N ARG A 447 -5.77 12.06 46.51
CA ARG A 447 -6.92 12.97 46.38
C ARG A 447 -7.55 12.83 45.00
N SER A 448 -6.75 12.91 43.95
CA SER A 448 -7.19 12.75 42.56
C SER A 448 -7.91 11.42 42.32
N LEU A 449 -7.43 10.32 42.94
CA LEU A 449 -8.08 9.01 42.90
C LEU A 449 -9.38 8.94 43.72
N ASN A 450 -9.47 9.65 44.84
CA ASN A 450 -10.69 9.75 45.64
C ASN A 450 -11.75 10.66 45.01
N ASP A 451 -11.37 11.60 44.15
CA ASP A 451 -12.30 12.42 43.37
C ASP A 451 -12.84 11.69 42.12
N LEU A 452 -12.15 10.64 41.66
CA LEU A 452 -12.60 9.80 40.56
C LEU A 452 -13.97 9.12 40.79
N PRO A 453 -14.29 8.52 41.97
CA PRO A 453 -15.65 8.02 42.24
C PRO A 453 -16.70 9.13 42.36
N ASN A 454 -16.37 10.35 42.82
CA ASN A 454 -17.32 11.47 42.77
C ASN A 454 -17.72 11.79 41.32
N ASN A 455 -16.79 11.67 40.37
CA ASN A 455 -17.06 11.80 38.94
C ASN A 455 -17.85 10.59 38.38
N ALA A 456 -17.66 9.39 38.92
CA ALA A 456 -18.45 8.21 38.56
C ALA A 456 -19.90 8.29 39.09
N ASP A 457 -20.10 8.81 40.30
CA ASP A 457 -21.43 9.09 40.87
C ASP A 457 -22.14 10.22 40.11
N ALA A 458 -21.40 11.23 39.65
CA ALA A 458 -21.93 12.25 38.73
C ALA A 458 -22.36 11.62 37.39
N LEU A 459 -21.59 10.66 36.86
CA LEU A 459 -21.93 9.93 35.63
C LEU A 459 -23.16 9.03 35.81
N ASP A 460 -23.27 8.31 36.92
CA ASP A 460 -24.47 7.53 37.28
C ASP A 460 -25.69 8.43 37.51
N HIS A 461 -25.52 9.63 38.07
CA HIS A 461 -26.61 10.60 38.19
C HIS A 461 -27.06 11.12 36.80
N ILE A 462 -26.12 11.41 35.89
CA ILE A 462 -26.43 11.76 34.49
C ILE A 462 -27.15 10.59 33.81
N GLN A 463 -26.68 9.36 33.97
CA GLN A 463 -27.30 8.16 33.41
C GLN A 463 -28.74 7.96 33.93
N LYS A 464 -28.98 8.21 35.23
CA LYS A 464 -30.32 8.19 35.84
C LYS A 464 -31.22 9.33 35.37
N GLN A 465 -30.68 10.53 35.11
CA GLN A 465 -31.44 11.62 34.49
C GLN A 465 -31.83 11.28 33.04
N VAL A 466 -30.91 10.71 32.25
CA VAL A 466 -31.20 10.24 30.88
C VAL A 466 -32.28 9.16 30.88
N LEU A 467 -32.21 8.18 31.80
CA LEU A 467 -33.25 7.16 31.97
C LEU A 467 -34.61 7.75 32.37
N ALA A 468 -34.63 8.73 33.29
CA ALA A 468 -35.87 9.39 33.72
C ALA A 468 -36.51 10.23 32.59
N LEU A 469 -35.70 10.90 31.77
CA LEU A 469 -36.17 11.61 30.59
C LEU A 469 -36.74 10.65 29.53
N LEU A 470 -36.09 9.49 29.31
CA LEU A 470 -36.55 8.47 28.37
C LEU A 470 -37.92 7.87 28.77
N ASP A 471 -38.15 7.63 30.06
CA ASP A 471 -39.46 7.16 30.57
C ASP A 471 -40.52 8.28 30.55
N GLN A 472 -40.12 9.54 30.75
CA GLN A 472 -41.00 10.70 30.60
C GLN A 472 -41.47 10.87 29.15
N GLU A 473 -40.55 10.80 28.18
CA GLU A 473 -40.85 10.82 26.74
C GLU A 473 -41.85 9.73 26.36
N LYS A 474 -41.62 8.50 26.86
CA LYS A 474 -42.50 7.33 26.64
C LYS A 474 -43.91 7.49 27.20
N SER A 475 -44.10 8.32 28.23
CA SER A 475 -45.43 8.67 28.77
C SER A 475 -46.16 9.77 27.97
N SER A 476 -45.43 10.55 27.17
CA SER A 476 -45.93 11.71 26.42
C SER A 476 -46.45 11.37 25.01
N VAL A 477 -46.24 10.15 24.52
CA VAL A 477 -46.60 9.71 23.15
C VAL A 477 -48.12 9.68 22.88
N ASN A 478 -48.97 9.97 23.88
CA ASN A 478 -50.42 10.13 23.69
C ASN A 478 -50.95 11.51 24.12
N VAL A 479 -50.47 12.57 23.48
CA VAL A 479 -51.29 13.66 22.88
C VAL A 479 -50.34 14.52 22.04
N GLY A 480 -50.63 14.68 20.75
CA GLY A 480 -49.65 15.22 19.81
C GLY A 480 -49.50 16.74 19.85
N GLN A 481 -48.25 17.20 19.66
CA GLN A 481 -47.97 18.47 18.99
C GLN A 481 -46.67 18.38 18.19
N SER A 482 -46.64 19.05 17.03
CA SER A 482 -45.54 19.03 16.08
C SER A 482 -44.50 20.09 16.43
N GLY A 483 -43.26 19.69 16.75
CA GLY A 483 -42.18 20.64 17.02
C GLY A 483 -40.81 19.99 17.27
N ASP A 484 -40.66 19.31 18.41
CA ASP A 484 -39.35 19.13 19.05
C ASP A 484 -38.62 17.81 18.73
N ASN A 485 -39.30 16.83 18.12
CA ASN A 485 -38.77 15.49 17.80
C ASN A 485 -37.47 15.47 16.97
N LYS A 486 -37.07 16.62 16.39
CA LYS A 486 -35.81 16.77 15.64
C LYS A 486 -34.60 17.01 16.55
N ALA A 487 -34.81 17.63 17.72
CA ALA A 487 -33.76 17.91 18.70
C ALA A 487 -33.41 16.67 19.52
N GLU A 488 -34.42 15.89 19.93
CA GLU A 488 -34.24 14.59 20.59
C GLU A 488 -33.52 13.60 19.67
N LEU A 489 -33.90 13.55 18.39
CA LEU A 489 -33.27 12.66 17.42
C LEU A 489 -31.84 13.09 17.03
N SER A 490 -31.46 14.36 17.20
CA SER A 490 -30.04 14.75 17.22
C SER A 490 -29.34 14.33 18.52
N SER A 491 -29.94 14.55 19.69
CA SER A 491 -29.34 14.16 20.98
C SER A 491 -29.05 12.66 21.05
N VAL A 492 -29.99 11.80 20.62
CA VAL A 492 -29.79 10.35 20.56
C VAL A 492 -28.69 9.98 19.58
N LYS A 493 -28.57 10.70 18.46
CA LYS A 493 -27.49 10.48 17.50
C LYS A 493 -26.13 10.87 18.07
N ASP A 494 -26.04 12.01 18.74
CA ASP A 494 -24.81 12.49 19.37
C ASP A 494 -24.35 11.48 20.46
N SER A 495 -25.29 10.94 21.26
CA SER A 495 -24.99 9.84 22.20
C SER A 495 -24.52 8.55 21.53
N VAL A 496 -25.06 8.19 20.36
CA VAL A 496 -24.59 7.02 19.59
C VAL A 496 -23.21 7.25 19.00
N ASP A 497 -22.91 8.46 18.51
CA ASP A 497 -21.58 8.83 18.02
C ASP A 497 -20.56 8.89 19.18
N GLU A 498 -20.97 9.28 20.40
CA GLU A 498 -20.13 9.22 21.61
C GLU A 498 -19.86 7.78 22.08
N VAL A 499 -20.87 6.91 22.14
CA VAL A 499 -20.67 5.47 22.42
C VAL A 499 -19.77 4.82 21.36
N ARG A 500 -19.89 5.21 20.09
CA ARG A 500 -19.02 4.74 19.01
C ARG A 500 -17.58 5.23 19.17
N SER A 501 -17.39 6.45 19.65
CA SER A 501 -16.08 7.00 20.04
C SER A 501 -15.47 6.21 21.20
N SER A 502 -16.24 5.97 22.27
CA SER A 502 -15.80 5.17 23.42
C SER A 502 -15.44 3.73 23.04
N LEU A 503 -16.20 3.11 22.12
CA LEU A 503 -15.88 1.77 21.59
C LEU A 503 -14.56 1.77 20.80
N GLY A 504 -14.33 2.79 19.97
CA GLY A 504 -13.06 2.96 19.25
C GLY A 504 -11.86 3.20 20.18
N GLN A 505 -12.07 3.93 21.28
CA GLN A 505 -11.06 4.10 22.33
C GLN A 505 -10.74 2.77 23.01
N VAL A 506 -11.75 2.00 23.41
CA VAL A 506 -11.56 0.67 24.01
C VAL A 506 -10.87 -0.30 23.04
N GLU A 507 -11.16 -0.25 21.74
CA GLU A 507 -10.45 -1.05 20.73
C GLU A 507 -8.97 -0.66 20.62
N SER A 508 -8.67 0.64 20.67
CA SER A 508 -7.29 1.17 20.70
C SER A 508 -6.54 0.71 21.96
N ASP A 509 -7.17 0.84 23.13
CA ASP A 509 -6.57 0.48 24.42
C ASP A 509 -6.32 -1.04 24.51
N LEU A 510 -7.26 -1.86 24.02
CA LEU A 510 -7.07 -3.31 23.91
C LEU A 510 -5.88 -3.68 23.00
N LYS A 511 -5.65 -2.91 21.94
CA LYS A 511 -4.52 -3.10 21.01
C LYS A 511 -3.18 -2.69 21.61
N MET A 512 -3.16 -1.61 22.41
CA MET A 512 -2.00 -1.25 23.22
C MET A 512 -1.72 -2.31 24.30
N LEU A 513 -2.76 -2.79 24.99
CA LEU A 513 -2.64 -3.83 26.01
C LEU A 513 -2.09 -5.13 25.42
N ARG A 514 -2.55 -5.52 24.23
CA ARG A 514 -2.00 -6.67 23.49
C ARG A 514 -0.51 -6.48 23.16
N THR A 515 -0.11 -5.29 22.71
CA THR A 515 1.29 -4.97 22.41
C THR A 515 2.17 -4.99 23.67
N ALA A 516 1.64 -4.54 24.81
CA ALA A 516 2.30 -4.62 26.11
C ALA A 516 2.43 -6.09 26.59
N VAL A 517 1.40 -6.91 26.41
CA VAL A 517 1.44 -8.36 26.71
C VAL A 517 2.44 -9.09 25.81
N ASP A 518 2.44 -8.84 24.50
CA ASP A 518 3.41 -9.42 23.56
C ASP A 518 4.86 -9.02 23.94
N SER A 519 5.05 -7.77 24.38
CA SER A 519 6.34 -7.29 24.90
C SER A 519 6.73 -7.97 26.22
N LEU A 520 5.78 -8.17 27.14
CA LEU A 520 6.02 -8.84 28.42
C LEU A 520 6.34 -10.33 28.23
N VAL A 521 5.67 -11.01 27.28
CA VAL A 521 6.00 -12.39 26.88
C VAL A 521 7.42 -12.46 26.31
N ALA A 522 7.81 -11.51 25.44
CA ALA A 522 9.18 -11.45 24.93
C ALA A 522 10.22 -11.21 26.05
N TYR A 523 9.91 -10.36 27.04
CA TYR A 523 10.75 -10.21 28.23
C TYR A 523 10.80 -11.48 29.09
N SER A 524 9.69 -12.21 29.25
CA SER A 524 9.62 -13.47 30.00
C SER A 524 10.55 -14.53 29.40
N VAL A 525 10.51 -14.72 28.08
CA VAL A 525 11.42 -15.65 27.37
C VAL A 525 12.90 -15.21 27.51
N LYS A 526 13.14 -13.90 27.57
CA LYS A 526 14.49 -13.34 27.76
C LYS A 526 15.00 -13.50 29.19
N ILE A 527 14.12 -13.45 30.19
CA ILE A 527 14.42 -13.76 31.59
C ILE A 527 14.74 -15.25 31.73
N GLU A 528 13.91 -16.13 31.18
CA GLU A 528 14.15 -17.59 31.13
C GLU A 528 15.49 -17.95 30.45
N THR A 529 15.81 -17.26 29.34
CA THR A 529 17.12 -17.41 28.67
C THR A 529 18.28 -16.98 29.57
N ASN A 530 18.14 -15.87 30.30
CA ASN A 530 19.15 -15.41 31.24
C ASN A 530 19.29 -16.32 32.46
N GLU A 531 18.19 -16.88 32.97
CA GLU A 531 18.18 -17.85 34.07
C GLU A 531 18.95 -19.13 33.70
N ASN A 532 18.71 -19.67 32.49
CA ASN A 532 19.48 -20.79 31.96
C ASN A 532 20.98 -20.47 31.81
N ASN A 533 21.34 -19.25 31.39
CA ASN A 533 22.74 -18.82 31.32
C ASN A 533 23.38 -18.71 32.70
N VAL A 534 22.67 -18.15 33.70
CA VAL A 534 23.14 -18.05 35.09
C VAL A 534 23.33 -19.44 35.70
N GLN A 535 22.40 -20.36 35.45
CA GLN A 535 22.54 -21.75 35.89
C GLN A 535 23.76 -22.44 35.24
N THR A 536 23.97 -22.24 33.94
CA THR A 536 25.17 -22.74 33.24
C THR A 536 26.48 -22.16 33.80
N MET A 537 26.50 -20.86 34.13
CA MET A 537 27.67 -20.22 34.77
C MET A 537 27.90 -20.73 36.19
N LYS A 538 26.84 -21.02 36.94
CA LYS A 538 26.92 -21.63 38.28
C LYS A 538 27.50 -23.03 38.21
N ASP A 539 27.02 -23.87 37.29
CA ASP A 539 27.53 -25.23 37.11
C ASP A 539 29.03 -25.21 36.76
N SER A 540 29.46 -24.29 35.88
CA SER A 540 30.88 -24.07 35.59
C SER A 540 31.70 -23.53 36.78
N LEU A 541 31.08 -22.79 37.71
CA LEU A 541 31.74 -22.30 38.92
C LEU A 541 31.94 -23.44 39.94
N ASP A 542 30.93 -24.31 40.09
CA ASP A 542 31.03 -25.50 40.93
C ASP A 542 32.06 -26.50 40.37
N ASP A 543 32.18 -26.64 39.05
CA ASP A 543 33.27 -27.41 38.41
C ASP A 543 34.67 -26.82 38.72
N ILE A 544 34.86 -25.51 38.54
CA ILE A 544 36.13 -24.83 38.88
C ILE A 544 36.46 -24.98 40.37
N ARG A 545 35.45 -24.92 41.25
CA ARG A 545 35.61 -25.13 42.68
C ARG A 545 36.05 -26.57 42.99
N ASN A 546 35.42 -27.57 42.37
CA ASN A 546 35.81 -28.97 42.53
C ASN A 546 37.25 -29.21 42.07
N ASP A 547 37.68 -28.58 40.97
CA ASP A 547 39.06 -28.64 40.50
C ASP A 547 40.05 -27.93 41.46
N LEU A 548 39.65 -26.83 42.09
CA LEU A 548 40.45 -26.13 43.10
C LEU A 548 40.58 -26.94 44.39
N ASP A 549 39.50 -27.51 44.91
CA ASP A 549 39.51 -28.40 46.08
C ASP A 549 40.39 -29.63 45.80
N ARG A 550 40.33 -30.18 44.58
CA ARG A 550 41.20 -31.27 44.14
C ARG A 550 42.66 -30.86 43.95
N LEU A 551 42.94 -29.59 43.62
CA LEU A 551 44.29 -29.05 43.59
C LEU A 551 44.85 -28.90 45.02
N PHE A 552 44.03 -28.45 45.98
CA PHE A 552 44.41 -28.36 47.38
C PHE A 552 44.80 -29.72 47.97
N VAL A 553 43.99 -30.77 47.77
CA VAL A 553 44.32 -32.12 48.24
C VAL A 553 45.66 -32.60 47.65
N LYS A 554 45.92 -32.36 46.36
CA LYS A 554 47.21 -32.70 45.74
C LYS A 554 48.39 -31.86 46.27
N MET A 555 48.14 -30.62 46.67
CA MET A 555 49.16 -29.74 47.26
C MET A 555 49.53 -30.26 48.66
N GLU A 556 48.54 -30.70 49.43
CA GLU A 556 48.69 -31.32 50.75
C GLU A 556 49.41 -32.67 50.64
N ASP A 557 49.01 -33.55 49.72
CA ASP A 557 49.73 -34.80 49.39
C ASP A 557 51.22 -34.55 49.04
N ILE A 558 51.53 -33.46 48.32
CA ILE A 558 52.92 -33.10 47.98
C ILE A 558 53.66 -32.55 49.21
N HIS A 559 52.99 -31.82 50.09
CA HIS A 559 53.58 -31.28 51.31
C HIS A 559 53.95 -32.38 52.31
N ASP A 560 53.12 -33.42 52.44
CA ASP A 560 53.35 -34.58 53.31
C ASP A 560 54.46 -35.53 52.80
N ILE A 561 54.91 -35.37 51.55
CA ILE A 561 55.96 -36.19 50.91
C ILE A 561 57.37 -35.56 51.00
N VAL A 562 57.48 -34.26 51.36
CA VAL A 562 58.71 -33.45 51.36
C VAL A 562 59.26 -33.23 52.77
#